data_AF-A0A7C3PES7-F1
#
_entry.id   AF-A0A7C3PES7-F1
#
_cell.length_a   1.000
_cell.length_b   1.000
_cell.length_c   1.000
_cell.angle_alpha   90.00
_cell.angle_beta   90.00
_cell.angle_gamma   90.00
#
_symmetry.space_group_name_H-M   'P 1'
#
loop_
_entity.id
_entity.type
_entity.pdbx_description
1 polymer ?
#
loop_
_entity_poly.entity_id
_entity_poly.type
_entity_poly.pdbx_seq_one_letter_code
_entity_poly.pdbx_strand_id
1 'polypeptide(L)'
;MDIEFGNVGELNTKHTGWFIGFSDWTRTNAVGTPNLRYMAQDALARTLHAKWMLHPAGDDRGIAKPPSEGRTISILVSESGRFQLEFSLDEQFAEAQTRRYTLQRHGDFIIWGENIYHRWFVEQACTILTLRWVPV
;
A
#
# COMPACT_ATOMS: atom_id res chain seq x y z
N MET A 1 12.38 24.86 8.59
CA MET A 1 12.62 24.12 7.33
C MET A 1 11.66 22.96 7.34
N ASP A 2 10.89 22.79 6.28
CA ASP A 2 9.87 21.75 6.20
C ASP A 2 10.51 20.41 5.78
N ILE A 3 11.16 19.75 6.74
CA ILE A 3 11.76 18.42 6.58
C ILE A 3 11.34 17.51 7.74
N GLU A 4 11.04 16.27 7.39
CA GLU A 4 10.83 15.14 8.30
C GLU A 4 11.72 13.99 7.84
N PHE A 5 12.38 13.29 8.77
CA PHE A 5 13.25 12.15 8.50
C PHE A 5 12.99 11.01 9.49
N GLY A 6 13.29 9.77 9.09
CA GLY A 6 13.13 8.59 9.93
C GLY A 6 13.14 7.31 9.12
N ASN A 7 12.91 6.18 9.80
CA ASN A 7 12.72 4.88 9.17
C ASN A 7 11.23 4.54 9.13
N VAL A 8 10.67 4.42 7.92
CA VAL A 8 9.24 4.15 7.75
C VAL A 8 8.81 2.79 8.33
N GLY A 9 9.72 1.81 8.40
CA GLY A 9 9.47 0.50 9.01
C GLY A 9 9.37 0.55 10.54
N GLU A 10 9.85 1.63 11.16
CA GLU A 10 9.81 1.83 12.62
C GLU A 10 8.64 2.75 13.03
N LEU A 11 7.93 3.36 12.07
CA LEU A 11 6.80 4.22 12.37
C LEU A 11 5.61 3.42 12.92
N ASN A 12 4.96 3.96 13.96
CA ASN A 12 3.70 3.41 14.44
C ASN A 12 2.55 3.75 13.48
N THR A 13 2.34 2.88 12.50
CA THR A 13 1.26 2.99 11.49
C THR A 13 -0.05 2.32 11.94
N LYS A 14 -0.19 2.00 13.23
CA LYS A 14 -1.34 1.24 13.78
C LYS A 14 -1.59 -0.08 13.02
N HIS A 15 -0.52 -0.75 12.63
CA HIS A 15 -0.53 -2.00 11.84
C HIS A 15 -1.09 -1.89 10.41
N THR A 16 -1.36 -0.67 9.93
CA THR A 16 -1.90 -0.47 8.58
C THR A 16 -0.82 -0.34 7.50
N GLY A 17 0.39 0.08 7.91
CA GLY A 17 1.49 0.46 7.03
C GLY A 17 1.32 1.83 6.36
N TRP A 18 0.13 2.44 6.39
CA TRP A 18 -0.11 3.76 5.78
C TRP A 18 0.60 4.83 6.59
N PHE A 19 1.60 5.47 5.98
CA PHE A 19 2.45 6.46 6.63
C PHE A 19 2.28 7.87 6.05
N ILE A 20 1.70 8.01 4.85
CA ILE A 20 1.25 9.29 4.26
C ILE A 20 -0.26 9.19 3.97
N GLY A 21 -1.04 10.20 4.35
CA GLY A 21 -2.47 10.25 4.06
C GLY A 21 -3.31 11.15 4.96
N PHE A 22 -4.63 10.97 4.97
CA PHE A 22 -5.56 11.80 5.77
C PHE A 22 -5.81 11.30 7.19
N SER A 23 -5.22 10.18 7.60
CA SER A 23 -5.51 9.58 8.91
C SER A 23 -4.71 10.26 10.03
N ASP A 24 -5.28 10.41 11.22
CA ASP A 24 -4.62 11.16 12.31
C ASP A 24 -3.30 10.55 12.79
N TRP A 25 -3.10 9.24 12.67
CA TRP A 25 -1.79 8.62 12.99
C TRP A 25 -0.68 8.98 11.99
N THR A 26 -1.03 9.58 10.84
CA THR A 26 -0.04 10.16 9.92
C THR A 26 0.46 11.53 10.39
N ARG A 27 -0.21 12.14 11.38
CA ARG A 27 0.28 13.36 12.03
C ARG A 27 1.47 13.02 12.92
N THR A 28 2.34 14.00 13.12
CA THR A 28 3.37 13.96 14.15
C THR A 28 2.80 14.58 15.44
N ASN A 29 3.07 13.92 16.57
CA ASN A 29 2.68 14.40 17.90
C ASN A 29 3.75 15.28 18.55
N ALA A 30 4.88 15.54 17.87
CA ALA A 30 5.97 16.33 18.43
C ALA A 30 5.73 17.83 18.20
N VAL A 31 5.76 18.60 19.29
CA VAL A 31 5.60 20.05 19.25
C VAL A 31 6.68 20.66 18.34
N GLY A 32 6.26 21.53 17.42
CA GLY A 32 7.16 22.23 16.50
C GLY A 32 7.62 21.44 15.28
N THR A 33 7.09 20.24 15.04
CA THR A 33 7.37 19.48 13.81
C THR A 33 6.26 19.66 12.75
N PRO A 34 6.63 19.84 11.47
CA PRO A 34 5.65 19.95 10.39
C PRO A 34 4.98 18.60 10.12
N ASN A 35 3.67 18.61 9.86
CA ASN A 35 2.86 17.41 9.59
C ASN A 35 2.95 16.98 8.10
N LEU A 36 4.16 16.75 7.58
CA LEU A 36 4.39 16.55 6.14
C LEU A 36 3.76 15.27 5.57
N ARG A 37 3.56 14.27 6.43
CA ARG A 37 2.89 13.02 6.10
C ARG A 37 1.36 13.12 6.08
N TYR A 38 0.79 14.10 6.77
CA TYR A 38 -0.65 14.30 6.83
C TYR A 38 -1.12 15.11 5.61
N MET A 39 -2.08 14.56 4.86
CA MET A 39 -2.70 15.20 3.72
C MET A 39 -4.01 15.85 4.16
N ALA A 40 -4.02 17.18 4.22
CA ALA A 40 -5.23 17.95 4.52
C ALA A 40 -6.28 17.80 3.41
N GLN A 41 -7.56 17.88 3.78
CA GLN A 41 -8.67 17.66 2.84
C GLN A 41 -8.77 18.71 1.74
N ASP A 42 -8.21 19.90 1.94
CA ASP A 42 -8.15 21.00 0.97
C ASP A 42 -6.85 20.99 0.14
N ALA A 43 -5.91 20.08 0.43
CA ALA A 43 -4.67 19.97 -0.32
C ALA A 43 -4.89 19.41 -1.74
N LEU A 44 -4.08 19.86 -2.70
CA LEU A 44 -4.09 19.33 -4.07
C LEU A 44 -3.82 17.81 -4.09
N ALA A 45 -2.93 17.32 -3.22
CA ALA A 45 -2.56 15.91 -3.10
C ALA A 45 -3.39 15.14 -2.06
N ARG A 46 -4.58 15.64 -1.65
CA ARG A 46 -5.43 15.06 -0.59
C ARG A 46 -5.77 13.58 -0.76
N THR A 47 -5.76 13.06 -1.98
CA THR A 47 -6.13 11.68 -2.30
C THR A 47 -4.93 10.73 -2.29
N LEU A 48 -3.70 11.25 -2.23
CA LEU A 48 -2.48 10.46 -2.28
C LEU A 48 -2.20 9.83 -0.91
N HIS A 49 -2.03 8.51 -0.92
CA HIS A 49 -1.70 7.71 0.23
C HIS A 49 -0.47 6.86 -0.08
N ALA A 50 0.42 6.70 0.90
CA ALA A 50 1.56 5.80 0.80
C ALA A 50 1.59 4.82 1.97
N LYS A 51 1.81 3.55 1.65
CA LYS A 51 1.94 2.44 2.59
C LYS A 51 3.28 1.77 2.42
N TRP A 52 3.98 1.56 3.53
CA TRP A 52 5.16 0.70 3.61
C TRP A 52 4.81 -0.50 4.47
N MET A 53 4.97 -1.71 3.93
CA MET A 53 4.57 -2.91 4.65
C MET A 53 5.59 -4.03 4.51
N LEU A 54 6.09 -4.51 5.66
CA LEU A 54 6.78 -5.78 5.76
C LEU A 54 5.75 -6.91 5.82
N HIS A 55 5.87 -7.84 4.89
CA HIS A 55 5.05 -9.03 4.78
C HIS A 55 5.89 -10.26 5.13
N PRO A 56 5.57 -11.00 6.21
CA PRO A 56 6.19 -12.30 6.47
C PRO A 56 5.73 -13.35 5.43
N ALA A 57 6.47 -14.46 5.33
CA ALA A 57 6.00 -15.61 4.56
C ALA A 57 4.71 -16.17 5.21
N GLY A 58 3.74 -16.54 4.39
CA GLY A 58 2.41 -17.00 4.84
C GLY A 58 1.49 -15.91 5.36
N ASP A 59 1.81 -14.63 5.14
CA ASP A 59 0.96 -13.51 5.57
C ASP A 59 -0.45 -13.60 4.97
N ASP A 60 -1.47 -13.56 5.84
CA ASP A 60 -2.88 -13.82 5.53
C ASP A 60 -3.72 -12.54 5.39
N ARG A 61 -3.14 -11.37 5.68
CA ARG A 61 -3.85 -10.08 5.68
C ARG A 61 -4.32 -9.66 4.29
N GLY A 62 -3.98 -10.41 3.24
CA GLY A 62 -4.30 -10.17 1.85
C GLY A 62 -5.57 -10.82 1.34
N ILE A 63 -6.19 -11.74 2.09
CA ILE A 63 -7.24 -12.62 1.55
C ILE A 63 -8.58 -11.89 1.34
N ALA A 64 -8.96 -11.01 2.26
CA ALA A 64 -10.24 -10.31 2.22
C ALA A 64 -10.04 -8.79 2.21
N LYS A 65 -10.41 -8.15 1.09
CA LYS A 65 -10.35 -6.70 0.89
C LYS A 65 -11.56 -6.22 0.09
N PRO A 66 -12.07 -4.99 0.36
CA PRO A 66 -12.96 -4.33 -0.58
C PRO A 66 -12.24 -4.07 -1.91
N PRO A 67 -12.99 -3.86 -3.01
CA PRO A 67 -12.39 -3.44 -4.27
C PRO A 67 -11.65 -2.11 -4.09
N SER A 68 -10.71 -1.83 -5.00
CA SER A 68 -9.94 -0.58 -4.96
C SER A 68 -10.83 0.65 -5.14
N GLU A 69 -10.66 1.66 -4.28
CA GLU A 69 -11.38 2.95 -4.37
C GLU A 69 -10.82 3.90 -5.44
N GLY A 70 -9.64 3.61 -5.99
CA GLY A 70 -8.91 4.49 -6.91
C GLY A 70 -7.76 3.75 -7.57
N ARG A 71 -6.82 4.49 -8.16
CA ARG A 71 -5.59 3.91 -8.71
C ARG A 71 -4.69 3.46 -7.57
N THR A 72 -4.16 2.25 -7.67
CA THR A 72 -3.19 1.72 -6.70
C THR A 72 -2.02 1.10 -7.43
N ILE A 73 -0.80 1.36 -6.96
CA ILE A 73 0.43 0.71 -7.41
C ILE A 73 1.09 0.05 -6.20
N SER A 74 1.58 -1.17 -6.37
CA SER A 74 2.45 -1.85 -5.40
C SER A 74 3.79 -2.15 -6.06
N ILE A 75 4.88 -1.90 -5.33
CA ILE A 75 6.26 -2.06 -5.78
C ILE A 75 6.99 -2.95 -4.77
N LEU A 76 7.67 -4.00 -5.24
CA LEU A 76 8.56 -4.81 -4.43
C LEU A 76 9.87 -4.05 -4.20
N VAL A 77 10.12 -3.65 -2.96
CA VAL A 77 11.30 -2.83 -2.61
C VAL A 77 12.39 -3.63 -1.88
N SER A 78 12.09 -4.83 -1.39
CA SER A 78 13.13 -5.74 -0.89
C SER A 78 13.89 -6.41 -2.05
N GLU A 79 15.16 -6.72 -1.82
CA GLU A 79 16.03 -7.44 -2.79
C GLU A 79 15.52 -8.85 -3.10
N SER A 80 14.80 -9.45 -2.15
CA SER A 80 14.19 -10.77 -2.27
C SER A 80 12.72 -10.72 -1.86
N GLY A 81 11.94 -11.72 -2.29
CA GLY A 81 10.52 -11.79 -2.02
C GLY A 81 9.75 -12.55 -3.08
N ARG A 82 8.58 -13.07 -2.71
CA ARG A 82 7.59 -13.60 -3.65
C ARG A 82 6.21 -13.20 -3.17
N PHE A 83 5.69 -12.14 -3.80
CA PHE A 83 4.41 -11.54 -3.47
C PHE A 83 3.48 -11.70 -4.68
N GLN A 84 2.59 -12.67 -4.61
CA GLN A 84 1.61 -12.93 -5.65
C GLN A 84 0.35 -12.11 -5.38
N LEU A 85 -0.09 -11.35 -6.38
CA LEU A 85 -1.40 -10.71 -6.39
C LEU A 85 -2.32 -11.45 -7.34
N GLU A 86 -3.57 -11.53 -6.92
CA GLU A 86 -4.68 -11.94 -7.77
C GLU A 86 -5.68 -10.79 -7.90
N PHE A 87 -6.25 -10.64 -9.10
CA PHE A 87 -7.20 -9.59 -9.44
C PHE A 87 -8.44 -10.20 -10.09
N SER A 88 -9.60 -9.64 -9.77
CA SER A 88 -10.90 -10.00 -10.34
C SER A 88 -11.80 -8.78 -10.47
N LEU A 89 -12.81 -8.86 -11.35
CA LEU A 89 -13.91 -7.89 -11.42
C LEU A 89 -15.05 -8.22 -10.45
N ASP A 90 -15.03 -9.42 -9.87
CA ASP A 90 -15.99 -9.93 -8.90
C ASP A 90 -15.29 -10.42 -7.63
N GLU A 91 -16.02 -10.44 -6.51
CA GLU A 91 -15.51 -10.87 -5.21
C GLU A 91 -15.28 -12.38 -5.10
N GLN A 92 -15.81 -13.17 -6.04
CA GLN A 92 -15.73 -14.63 -6.00
C GLN A 92 -14.39 -15.14 -6.54
N PHE A 93 -13.64 -14.33 -7.29
CA PHE A 93 -12.37 -14.71 -7.91
C PHE A 93 -12.49 -16.00 -8.74
N ALA A 94 -13.53 -16.09 -9.57
CA ALA A 94 -13.72 -17.24 -10.45
C ALA A 94 -12.47 -17.48 -11.31
N GLU A 95 -11.96 -18.70 -11.34
CA GLU A 95 -10.65 -19.04 -11.92
C GLU A 95 -10.46 -18.54 -13.36
N ALA A 96 -11.50 -18.63 -14.18
CA ALA A 96 -11.47 -18.16 -15.57
C ALA A 96 -11.33 -16.63 -15.73
N GLN A 97 -11.66 -15.86 -14.70
CA GLN A 97 -11.67 -14.39 -14.70
C GLN A 97 -10.55 -13.81 -13.83
N THR A 98 -9.90 -14.64 -13.00
CA THR A 98 -8.80 -14.21 -12.13
C THR A 98 -7.52 -13.99 -12.93
N ARG A 99 -6.91 -12.81 -12.75
CA ARG A 99 -5.56 -12.50 -13.26
C ARG A 99 -4.56 -12.59 -12.11
N ARG A 100 -3.43 -13.24 -12.36
CA ARG A 100 -2.38 -13.47 -11.36
C ARG A 100 -1.07 -12.86 -11.80
N TYR A 101 -0.36 -12.24 -10.86
CA TYR A 101 0.98 -11.72 -11.10
C TYR A 101 1.83 -11.85 -9.84
N THR A 102 3.08 -12.25 -9.99
CA THR A 102 4.02 -12.39 -8.87
C THR A 102 5.13 -11.35 -8.99
N LEU A 103 5.23 -10.48 -7.98
CA LEU A 103 6.39 -9.62 -7.78
C LEU A 103 7.49 -10.47 -7.11
N GLN A 104 8.63 -10.61 -7.77
CA GLN A 104 9.73 -11.46 -7.27
C GLN A 104 11.13 -10.92 -7.54
N ARG A 105 11.24 -9.79 -8.26
CA ARG A 105 12.48 -9.07 -8.49
C ARG A 105 12.37 -7.67 -7.89
N HIS A 106 13.46 -7.18 -7.31
CA HIS A 106 13.53 -5.81 -6.82
C HIS A 106 13.07 -4.82 -7.91
N GLY A 107 12.13 -3.94 -7.56
CA GLY A 107 11.53 -2.96 -8.47
C GLY A 107 10.35 -3.49 -9.30
N ASP A 108 10.01 -4.77 -9.23
CA ASP A 108 8.77 -5.29 -9.84
C ASP A 108 7.59 -4.48 -9.29
N PHE A 109 6.70 -4.06 -10.18
CA PHE A 109 5.51 -3.31 -9.82
C PHE A 109 4.27 -3.85 -10.52
N ILE A 110 3.13 -3.57 -9.93
CA ILE A 110 1.83 -3.73 -10.57
C ILE A 110 0.93 -2.56 -10.21
N ILE A 111 0.15 -2.09 -11.18
CA ILE A 111 -0.78 -0.98 -11.04
C ILE A 111 -2.17 -1.42 -11.48
N TRP A 112 -3.20 -1.00 -10.75
CA TRP A 112 -4.59 -1.29 -11.06
C TRP A 112 -5.50 -0.10 -10.78
N GLY A 113 -6.66 -0.08 -11.46
CA GLY A 113 -7.67 0.97 -11.36
C GLY A 113 -8.62 0.78 -10.18
N GLU A 114 -9.63 1.64 -10.11
CA GLU A 114 -10.75 1.51 -9.19
C GLU A 114 -11.63 0.30 -9.52
N ASN A 115 -12.45 -0.13 -8.56
CA ASN A 115 -13.42 -1.22 -8.66
C ASN A 115 -12.80 -2.58 -9.04
N ILE A 116 -11.52 -2.78 -8.77
CA ILE A 116 -10.83 -4.06 -8.95
C ILE A 116 -10.70 -4.76 -7.59
N TYR A 117 -11.32 -5.94 -7.49
CA TYR A 117 -11.09 -6.84 -6.37
C TYR A 117 -9.67 -7.39 -6.47
N HIS A 118 -8.97 -7.39 -5.33
CA HIS A 118 -7.61 -7.90 -5.28
C HIS A 118 -7.35 -8.62 -3.96
N ARG A 119 -6.54 -9.67 -4.03
CA ARG A 119 -5.98 -10.37 -2.88
C ARG A 119 -4.51 -10.65 -3.13
N TRP A 120 -3.76 -10.92 -2.07
CA TRP A 120 -2.35 -11.23 -2.19
C TRP A 120 -1.92 -12.35 -1.27
N PHE A 121 -0.86 -13.02 -1.67
CA PHE A 121 -0.26 -14.17 -1.01
C PHE A 121 1.26 -14.02 -0.99
N VAL A 122 1.88 -14.38 0.13
CA VAL A 122 3.30 -14.14 0.37
C VAL A 122 4.00 -15.46 0.58
N GLU A 123 4.67 -15.96 -0.45
CA GLU A 123 5.40 -17.22 -0.38
C GLU A 123 6.79 -17.03 0.26
N GLN A 124 7.41 -15.87 0.01
CA GLN A 124 8.69 -15.47 0.59
C GLN A 124 8.56 -14.05 1.13
N ALA A 125 9.02 -13.86 2.38
CA ALA A 125 8.94 -12.58 3.08
C ALA A 125 9.53 -11.44 2.24
N CYS A 126 8.87 -10.29 2.25
CA CYS A 126 9.21 -9.16 1.41
C CYS A 126 8.68 -7.83 1.97
N THR A 127 9.17 -6.73 1.41
CA THR A 127 8.66 -5.40 1.70
C THR A 127 8.01 -4.82 0.45
N ILE A 128 6.77 -4.34 0.60
CA ILE A 128 6.00 -3.70 -0.46
C ILE A 128 5.79 -2.22 -0.13
N LEU A 129 6.11 -1.35 -1.09
CA LEU A 129 5.66 0.05 -1.11
C LEU A 129 4.39 0.13 -1.95
N THR A 130 3.30 0.60 -1.37
CA THR A 130 2.04 0.82 -2.10
C THR A 130 1.71 2.30 -2.11
N LEU A 131 1.38 2.85 -3.28
CA LEU A 131 0.75 4.17 -3.40
C LEU A 131 -0.71 3.99 -3.85
N ARG A 132 -1.61 4.80 -3.31
CA ARG A 132 -3.00 4.87 -3.75
C ARG A 132 -3.40 6.33 -3.96
N TRP A 133 -4.14 6.61 -5.03
CA TRP A 133 -4.71 7.92 -5.28
C TRP A 133 -5.97 7.86 -6.11
N VAL A 134 -6.84 8.83 -5.89
CA VAL A 134 -7.99 9.13 -6.75
C VAL A 134 -7.60 10.32 -7.61
N PRO A 135 -7.60 10.21 -8.95
CA PRO A 135 -7.36 11.36 -9.83
C PRO A 135 -8.33 12.49 -9.49
N VAL A 136 -7.79 13.71 -9.38
CA VAL A 136 -8.54 14.94 -9.06
C VAL A 136 -8.77 15.78 -10.30
#